data_AF-A0AAW1L6E1-F1
#
_entry.id   AF-A0AAW1L6E1-F1
#
_cell.length_a   1.000
_cell.length_b   1.000
_cell.length_c   1.000
_cell.angle_alpha   90.00
_cell.angle_beta   90.00
_cell.angle_gamma   90.00
#
_symmetry.space_group_name_H-M   'P 1'
#
loop_
_entity.id
_entity.type
_entity.pdbx_description
1 polymer ?
#
loop_
_entity_poly.entity_id
_entity_poly.type
_entity_poly.pdbx_seq_one_letter_code
_entity_poly.pdbx_strand_id
1 'polypeptide(L)'
;MNAILQSHTTDDHRIQFFNHPLPVSSDTKIRETNSGITTAFQIAFHIAFCMAFVIPFYVLFYVRERVVKSKHQQFISGAKVSAYWFANILWDFVTFLLTIICIIITLACFQEDGLKSASDLGQVFVILIFFFLAALPITYLSSLLFTAPSGGYSKLALINVFLEIRAAGHNQYSAKNTRYQVNEVVIKRTPSCLRTDVTQDAKPGETQVPSERGRHQADPILS
;
A
#
# COMPACT_ATOMS: atom_id res chain seq x y z
N MET A 1 -6.23 -16.28 -44.27
CA MET A 1 -6.84 -17.60 -44.54
C MET A 1 -8.31 -17.48 -44.95
N ASN A 2 -9.16 -16.78 -44.19
CA ASN A 2 -10.57 -16.54 -44.60
C ASN A 2 -10.72 -15.83 -45.95
N ALA A 3 -9.90 -14.81 -46.24
CA ALA A 3 -9.97 -14.09 -47.50
C ALA A 3 -9.63 -14.95 -48.75
N ILE A 4 -8.74 -15.95 -48.60
CA ILE A 4 -8.41 -16.90 -49.68
C ILE A 4 -9.55 -17.92 -49.84
N LEU A 5 -10.21 -18.30 -48.74
CA LEU A 5 -11.39 -19.18 -48.80
C LEU A 5 -12.54 -18.51 -49.56
N GLN A 6 -12.76 -17.22 -49.31
CA GLN A 6 -13.80 -16.42 -49.96
C GLN A 6 -13.53 -16.16 -51.45
N SER A 7 -12.29 -16.26 -51.93
CA SER A 7 -11.97 -16.08 -53.35
C SER A 7 -12.17 -17.33 -54.20
N HIS A 8 -12.26 -18.51 -53.58
CA HIS A 8 -12.35 -19.81 -54.28
C HIS A 8 -13.68 -20.55 -54.02
N THR A 9 -14.62 -19.97 -53.27
CA THR A 9 -15.92 -20.58 -52.95
C THR A 9 -17.03 -19.53 -53.09
N THR A 10 -18.14 -19.89 -53.75
CA THR A 10 -19.28 -19.00 -54.05
C THR A 10 -20.21 -18.79 -52.86
N ASP A 11 -20.19 -19.68 -51.88
CA ASP A 11 -21.00 -19.62 -50.65
C ASP A 11 -20.28 -18.92 -49.48
N ASP A 12 -21.05 -18.33 -48.57
CA ASP A 12 -20.58 -17.55 -47.40
C ASP A 12 -20.02 -18.43 -46.27
N HIS A 13 -18.91 -19.12 -46.53
CA HIS A 13 -18.20 -19.94 -45.55
C HIS A 13 -17.07 -19.15 -44.88
N ARG A 14 -17.07 -19.10 -43.54
CA ARG A 14 -16.04 -18.42 -42.74
C ARG A 14 -15.45 -19.35 -41.69
N ILE A 15 -14.12 -19.42 -41.61
CA ILE A 15 -13.40 -20.16 -40.57
C ILE A 15 -13.13 -19.20 -39.40
N GLN A 16 -13.62 -19.52 -38.21
CA GLN A 16 -13.30 -18.76 -37.00
C GLN A 16 -12.35 -19.57 -36.13
N PHE A 17 -11.22 -18.97 -35.77
CA PHE A 17 -10.29 -19.54 -34.81
C PHE A 17 -10.55 -18.89 -33.45
N PHE A 18 -10.95 -19.70 -32.48
CA PHE A 18 -11.06 -19.28 -31.09
C PHE A 18 -9.90 -19.89 -30.32
N ASN A 19 -9.00 -19.04 -29.82
CA ASN A 19 -8.00 -19.47 -28.86
C ASN A 19 -8.57 -19.22 -27.46
N HIS A 20 -9.03 -20.26 -26.79
CA HIS A 20 -9.43 -20.14 -25.39
C HIS A 20 -8.17 -20.15 -24.52
N PRO A 21 -8.00 -19.18 -23.60
CA PRO A 21 -6.82 -19.11 -22.76
C PRO A 21 -6.68 -20.40 -21.93
N LEU A 22 -5.44 -20.88 -21.81
CA LEU A 22 -5.16 -22.04 -20.98
C LEU A 22 -5.45 -21.70 -19.51
N PRO A 23 -5.92 -22.68 -18.70
CA PRO A 23 -6.15 -22.47 -17.28
C PRO A 23 -4.85 -22.07 -16.59
N VAL A 24 -4.94 -21.01 -15.77
CA VAL A 24 -3.79 -20.47 -15.02
C VAL A 24 -3.22 -21.51 -14.07
N SER A 25 -1.89 -21.70 -14.13
CA SER A 25 -1.17 -22.58 -13.20
C SER A 25 -1.11 -21.98 -11.79
N SER A 26 -0.89 -22.81 -10.77
CA SER A 26 -0.72 -22.35 -9.39
C SER A 26 0.38 -21.30 -9.25
N ASP A 27 1.49 -21.47 -9.97
CA ASP A 27 2.63 -20.54 -9.91
C ASP A 27 2.33 -19.18 -10.53
N THR A 28 1.54 -19.15 -11.62
CA THR A 28 1.10 -17.89 -12.23
C THR A 28 0.11 -17.15 -11.33
N LYS A 29 -0.82 -17.87 -10.68
CA LYS A 29 -1.73 -17.28 -9.68
C LYS A 29 -0.99 -16.68 -8.48
N ILE A 30 0.07 -17.35 -8.02
CA ILE A 30 0.92 -16.84 -6.92
C ILE A 30 1.68 -15.58 -7.37
N ARG A 31 2.19 -15.54 -8.61
CA ARG A 31 2.85 -14.33 -9.16
C ARG A 31 1.89 -13.16 -9.27
N GLU A 32 0.67 -13.37 -9.77
CA GLU A 32 -0.36 -12.33 -9.84
C GLU A 32 -0.78 -11.84 -8.44
N THR A 33 -0.99 -12.76 -7.49
CA THR A 33 -1.31 -12.41 -6.10
C THR A 33 -0.18 -11.60 -5.47
N ASN A 34 1.08 -11.96 -5.74
CA ASN A 34 2.24 -11.23 -5.25
C ASN A 34 2.33 -9.80 -5.82
N SER A 35 1.94 -9.60 -7.09
CA SER A 35 1.83 -8.27 -7.68
C SER A 35 0.71 -7.45 -7.00
N GLY A 36 -0.47 -8.05 -6.78
CA GLY A 36 -1.56 -7.39 -6.04
C GLY A 36 -1.18 -6.97 -4.62
N ILE A 37 -0.41 -7.81 -3.89
CA ILE A 37 0.11 -7.47 -2.56
C ILE A 37 1.02 -6.22 -2.60
N THR A 38 1.84 -6.05 -3.65
CA THR A 38 2.70 -4.87 -3.76
C THR A 38 1.92 -3.59 -4.01
N THR A 39 0.81 -3.64 -4.75
CA THR A 39 -0.08 -2.50 -4.97
C THR A 39 -0.85 -2.15 -3.71
N ALA A 40 -1.43 -3.15 -3.03
CA ALA A 40 -2.14 -2.96 -1.77
C ALA A 40 -1.22 -2.36 -0.68
N PHE A 41 0.04 -2.79 -0.61
CA PHE A 41 1.03 -2.20 0.30
C PHE A 41 1.30 -0.72 0.00
N GLN A 42 1.42 -0.34 -1.27
CA GLN A 42 1.63 1.07 -1.65
C GLN A 42 0.45 1.95 -1.25
N ILE A 43 -0.77 1.47 -1.47
CA ILE A 43 -1.99 2.19 -1.07
C ILE A 43 -2.06 2.35 0.45
N ALA A 44 -1.80 1.27 1.19
CA ALA A 44 -1.77 1.31 2.66
C ALA A 44 -0.68 2.27 3.18
N PHE A 45 0.50 2.27 2.55
CA PHE A 45 1.59 3.18 2.88
C PHE A 45 1.22 4.65 2.62
N HIS A 46 0.57 4.97 1.50
CA HIS A 46 0.09 6.32 1.23
C HIS A 46 -0.96 6.78 2.25
N ILE A 47 -1.91 5.91 2.63
CA ILE A 47 -2.93 6.25 3.62
C ILE A 47 -2.28 6.49 5.00
N ALA A 48 -1.36 5.62 5.43
CA ALA A 48 -0.61 5.80 6.66
C ALA A 48 0.14 7.15 6.64
N PHE A 49 0.89 7.41 5.56
CA PHE A 49 1.63 8.65 5.38
C PHE A 49 0.74 9.89 5.46
N CYS A 50 -0.45 9.89 4.83
CA CYS A 50 -1.41 10.98 4.99
C CYS A 50 -1.86 11.14 6.45
N MET A 51 -2.17 10.04 7.14
CA MET A 51 -2.60 10.06 8.53
C MET A 51 -1.51 10.57 9.48
N ALA A 52 -0.23 10.35 9.18
CA ALA A 52 0.89 10.89 9.94
C ALA A 52 0.88 12.42 10.05
N PHE A 53 0.31 13.13 9.08
CA PHE A 53 0.13 14.59 9.11
C PHE A 53 -1.22 15.02 9.68
N VAL A 54 -2.27 14.25 9.44
CA VAL A 54 -3.61 14.53 9.95
C VAL A 54 -3.65 14.48 11.47
N ILE A 55 -3.05 13.47 12.12
CA ILE A 55 -3.10 13.34 13.58
C ILE A 55 -2.42 14.52 14.31
N PRO A 56 -1.19 14.93 13.96
CA PRO A 56 -0.56 16.12 14.54
C PRO A 56 -1.34 17.42 14.26
N PHE A 57 -2.09 17.50 13.15
CA PHE A 57 -2.87 18.69 12.84
C PHE A 57 -3.91 19.00 13.93
N TYR A 58 -4.58 17.98 14.48
CA TYR A 58 -5.50 18.18 15.61
C TYR A 58 -4.79 18.73 16.86
N VAL A 59 -3.53 18.37 17.08
CA VAL A 59 -2.74 18.90 18.20
C VAL A 59 -2.53 20.41 18.09
N LEU A 60 -2.40 20.96 16.87
CA LEU A 60 -2.30 22.42 16.68
C LEU A 60 -3.50 23.15 17.28
N PHE A 61 -4.70 22.63 17.03
CA PHE A 61 -5.94 23.23 17.51
C PHE A 61 -6.01 23.18 19.03
N TYR A 62 -5.76 22.01 19.63
CA TYR A 62 -5.75 21.82 21.08
C TYR A 62 -4.70 22.69 21.80
N VAL A 63 -3.47 22.78 21.28
CA VAL A 63 -2.42 23.61 21.88
C VAL A 63 -2.75 25.09 21.72
N ARG A 64 -3.22 25.53 20.54
CA ARG A 64 -3.64 26.93 20.33
C ARG A 64 -4.74 27.32 21.31
N GLU A 65 -5.72 26.46 21.50
CA GLU A 65 -6.83 26.73 22.41
C GLU A 65 -6.39 26.88 23.87
N ARG A 66 -5.41 26.07 24.32
CA ARG A 66 -4.77 26.22 25.63
C ARG A 66 -4.01 27.54 25.76
N VAL A 67 -3.26 27.93 24.73
CA VAL A 67 -2.44 29.15 24.74
C VAL A 67 -3.30 30.42 24.74
N VAL A 68 -4.35 30.45 23.92
CA VAL A 68 -5.29 31.58 23.83
C VAL A 68 -6.21 31.66 25.07
N LYS A 69 -6.28 30.60 25.87
CA LYS A 69 -7.18 30.47 27.02
C LYS A 69 -8.65 30.75 26.67
N SER A 70 -9.10 30.44 25.45
CA SER A 70 -10.48 30.69 25.00
C SER A 70 -11.53 30.08 25.92
N LYS A 71 -11.22 28.94 26.57
CA LYS A 71 -12.08 28.31 27.58
C LYS A 71 -12.33 29.21 28.78
N HIS A 72 -11.30 29.94 29.23
CA HIS A 72 -11.41 30.87 30.36
C HIS A 72 -12.29 32.07 29.97
N GLN A 73 -12.13 32.59 28.75
CA GLN A 73 -12.95 33.69 28.26
C GLN A 73 -14.43 33.28 28.04
N GLN A 74 -14.69 32.07 27.55
CA GLN A 74 -16.05 31.53 27.46
C GLN A 74 -16.67 31.27 28.83
N PHE A 75 -15.87 30.87 29.82
CA PHE A 75 -16.34 30.69 31.19
C PHE A 75 -16.71 32.01 31.88
N ILE A 76 -15.92 33.07 31.66
CA ILE A 76 -16.24 34.43 32.14
C ILE A 76 -17.56 34.94 31.54
N SER A 77 -17.94 34.46 30.35
CA SER A 77 -19.19 34.81 29.66
C SER A 77 -20.42 34.01 30.14
N GLY A 78 -20.27 33.15 31.17
CA GLY A 78 -21.38 32.34 31.71
C GLY A 78 -21.74 31.10 30.89
N ALA A 79 -20.91 30.71 29.91
CA ALA A 79 -21.14 29.50 29.14
C ALA A 79 -20.91 28.24 29.99
N LYS A 80 -21.80 27.25 29.85
CA LYS A 80 -21.66 25.96 30.51
C LYS A 80 -20.47 25.18 29.91
N VAL A 81 -19.39 25.02 30.68
CA VAL A 81 -18.85 23.69 31.05
C VAL A 81 -18.98 22.62 29.95
N SER A 82 -20.04 21.84 30.14
CA SER A 82 -20.42 20.69 29.33
C SER A 82 -20.71 21.03 27.86
N ALA A 83 -21.47 22.10 27.58
CA ALA A 83 -21.86 22.44 26.20
C ALA A 83 -20.64 22.72 25.31
N TYR A 84 -19.59 23.30 25.88
CA TYR A 84 -18.33 23.55 25.20
C TYR A 84 -17.58 22.24 24.85
N TRP A 85 -17.51 21.28 25.78
CA TRP A 85 -16.89 19.98 25.50
C TRP A 85 -17.66 19.19 24.44
N PHE A 86 -18.99 19.22 24.49
CA PHE A 86 -19.83 18.59 23.46
C PHE A 86 -19.63 19.21 22.09
N ALA A 87 -19.59 20.54 22.00
CA ALA A 87 -19.37 21.24 20.74
C ALA A 87 -18.00 20.91 20.13
N ASN A 88 -16.94 20.84 20.95
CA ASN A 88 -15.61 20.46 20.48
C ASN A 88 -15.53 19.00 20.03
N ILE A 89 -16.08 18.07 20.81
CA ILE A 89 -16.12 16.66 20.42
C ILE A 89 -16.90 16.49 19.11
N LEU A 90 -18.06 17.15 18.99
CA LEU A 90 -18.86 17.11 17.78
C LEU A 90 -18.11 17.68 16.56
N TRP A 91 -17.42 18.80 16.74
CA TRP A 91 -16.61 19.42 15.69
C TRP A 91 -15.45 18.51 15.23
N ASP A 92 -14.74 17.90 16.18
CA ASP A 92 -13.68 16.92 15.91
C ASP A 92 -14.25 15.70 15.16
N PHE A 93 -15.43 15.20 15.54
CA PHE A 93 -16.09 14.11 14.82
C PHE A 93 -16.47 14.48 13.38
N VAL A 94 -17.00 15.69 13.13
CA VAL A 94 -17.39 16.15 11.79
C VAL A 94 -16.18 16.31 10.89
N THR A 95 -15.11 16.95 11.38
CA THR A 95 -13.87 17.16 10.61
C THR A 95 -13.13 15.85 10.35
N PHE A 96 -13.20 14.90 11.29
CA PHE A 96 -12.66 13.57 11.09
C PHE A 96 -13.47 12.76 10.09
N LEU A 97 -14.80 12.81 10.16
CA LEU A 97 -15.68 12.15 9.19
C LEU A 97 -15.40 12.64 7.76
N LEU A 98 -15.19 13.95 7.59
CA LEU A 98 -14.79 14.52 6.30
C LEU A 98 -13.47 13.91 5.79
N THR A 99 -12.47 13.78 6.66
CA THR A 99 -11.18 13.14 6.30
C THR A 99 -11.37 11.69 5.87
N ILE A 100 -12.19 10.90 6.60
CA ILE A 100 -12.47 9.52 6.23
C ILE A 100 -13.17 9.45 4.86
N ILE A 101 -14.17 10.31 4.63
CA ILE A 101 -14.89 10.36 3.35
C ILE A 101 -13.91 10.63 2.20
N CYS A 102 -12.97 11.57 2.37
CA CYS A 102 -11.93 11.82 1.36
C CYS A 102 -11.06 10.58 1.08
N ILE A 103 -10.69 9.81 2.11
CA ILE A 103 -9.92 8.56 1.95
C ILE A 103 -10.75 7.52 1.21
N ILE A 104 -12.02 7.33 1.58
CA ILE A 104 -12.92 6.37 0.94
C ILE A 104 -13.18 6.73 -0.53
N ILE A 105 -13.36 8.01 -0.86
CA ILE A 105 -13.49 8.46 -2.25
C ILE A 105 -12.23 8.13 -3.05
N THR A 106 -11.05 8.39 -2.47
CA THR A 106 -9.77 8.08 -3.14
C THR A 106 -9.60 6.59 -3.38
N LEU A 107 -9.99 5.75 -2.42
CA LEU A 107 -10.01 4.29 -2.56
C LEU A 107 -11.01 3.83 -3.62
N ALA A 108 -12.21 4.42 -3.65
CA ALA A 108 -13.24 4.10 -4.64
C ALA A 108 -12.82 4.48 -6.07
N CYS A 109 -12.04 5.55 -6.24
CA CYS A 109 -11.49 5.96 -7.54
C CYS A 109 -10.42 5.00 -8.07
N PHE A 110 -9.58 4.42 -7.19
CA PHE A 110 -8.48 3.54 -7.61
C PHE A 110 -8.96 2.15 -8.07
N GLN A 111 -10.16 1.71 -7.67
CA GLN A 111 -10.79 0.44 -8.10
C GLN A 111 -9.82 -0.75 -8.14
N GLU A 112 -9.14 -1.04 -7.02
CA GLU A 112 -8.25 -2.20 -6.91
C GLU A 112 -8.97 -3.49 -6.55
N ASP A 113 -8.53 -4.61 -7.12
CA ASP A 113 -9.13 -5.93 -6.87
C ASP A 113 -8.90 -6.35 -5.40
N GLY A 114 -10.00 -6.54 -4.66
CA GLY A 114 -10.00 -6.79 -3.21
C GLY A 114 -10.34 -5.56 -2.34
N LEU A 115 -10.49 -4.38 -2.94
CA LEU A 115 -10.98 -3.16 -2.28
C LEU A 115 -12.20 -2.57 -3.00
N LYS A 116 -12.89 -3.36 -3.85
CA LYS A 116 -14.10 -2.94 -4.56
C LYS A 116 -15.38 -3.28 -3.81
N SER A 117 -15.35 -4.30 -2.95
CA SER A 117 -16.54 -4.76 -2.25
C SER A 117 -16.96 -3.75 -1.20
N ALA A 118 -18.27 -3.50 -1.09
CA ALA A 118 -18.83 -2.63 -0.05
C ALA A 118 -18.48 -3.12 1.37
N SER A 119 -18.34 -4.44 1.54
CA SER A 119 -17.91 -5.04 2.81
C SER A 119 -16.47 -4.65 3.18
N ASP A 120 -15.57 -4.65 2.21
CA ASP A 120 -14.14 -4.36 2.43
C ASP A 120 -13.93 -2.86 2.73
N LEU A 121 -14.66 -1.99 2.01
CA LEU A 121 -14.70 -0.55 2.31
C LEU A 121 -15.23 -0.26 3.72
N GLY A 122 -16.29 -0.97 4.12
CA GLY A 122 -16.85 -0.88 5.46
C GLY A 122 -15.84 -1.26 6.54
N GLN A 123 -15.02 -2.28 6.29
CA GLN A 123 -13.98 -2.69 7.23
C GLN A 123 -12.89 -1.62 7.39
N VAL A 124 -12.43 -1.01 6.30
CA VAL A 124 -11.47 0.10 6.33
C VAL A 124 -12.05 1.30 7.09
N PHE A 125 -13.33 1.63 6.84
CA PHE A 125 -14.02 2.71 7.55
C PHE A 125 -14.04 2.51 9.06
N VAL A 126 -14.39 1.30 9.52
CA VAL A 126 -14.43 0.98 10.97
C VAL A 126 -13.03 1.05 11.58
N ILE A 127 -12.00 0.52 10.90
CA ILE A 127 -10.60 0.59 11.35
C ILE A 127 -10.14 2.04 11.50
N LEU A 128 -10.47 2.92 10.54
CA LEU A 128 -10.11 4.33 10.62
C LEU A 128 -10.79 5.03 11.81
N ILE A 129 -12.05 4.73 12.11
CA ILE A 129 -12.74 5.26 13.29
C ILE A 129 -12.05 4.82 14.59
N PHE A 130 -11.76 3.53 14.72
CA PHE A 130 -11.07 3.02 15.92
C PHE A 130 -9.68 3.64 16.08
N PHE A 131 -8.96 3.82 14.98
CA PHE A 131 -7.67 4.50 14.98
C PHE A 131 -7.77 5.93 15.50
N PHE A 132 -8.78 6.70 15.06
CA PHE A 132 -8.99 8.06 15.54
C PHE A 132 -9.41 8.11 17.00
N LEU A 133 -10.29 7.21 17.43
CA LEU A 133 -10.70 7.13 18.83
C LEU A 133 -9.48 6.86 19.75
N ALA A 134 -8.52 6.06 19.29
CA ALA A 134 -7.25 5.84 19.99
C ALA A 134 -6.29 7.04 19.87
N ALA A 135 -6.30 7.77 18.76
CA ALA A 135 -5.46 8.95 18.55
C ALA A 135 -5.91 10.17 19.38
N LEU A 136 -7.21 10.34 19.65
CA LEU A 136 -7.75 11.42 20.47
C LEU A 136 -7.06 11.56 21.84
N PRO A 137 -6.99 10.52 22.70
CA PRO A 137 -6.29 10.63 23.98
C PRO A 137 -4.78 10.92 23.81
N ILE A 138 -4.15 10.38 22.75
CA ILE A 138 -2.73 10.62 22.46
C ILE A 138 -2.49 12.08 22.09
N THR A 139 -3.35 12.67 21.25
CA THR A 139 -3.26 14.09 20.87
C THR A 139 -3.47 15.02 22.06
N TYR A 140 -4.40 14.66 22.97
CA TYR A 140 -4.62 15.39 24.21
C TYR A 140 -3.40 15.33 25.13
N LEU A 141 -2.82 14.14 25.33
CA LEU A 141 -1.60 13.95 26.13
C LEU A 141 -0.43 14.73 25.54
N SER A 142 -0.29 14.71 24.21
CA SER A 142 0.75 15.45 23.50
C SER A 142 0.58 16.96 23.62
N SER A 143 -0.66 17.46 23.66
CA SER A 143 -0.93 18.87 23.91
C SER A 143 -0.52 19.35 25.31
N LEU A 144 -0.26 18.45 26.26
CA LEU A 144 0.25 18.81 27.59
C LEU A 144 1.78 18.98 27.60
N LEU A 145 2.48 18.29 26.71
CA LEU A 145 3.94 18.27 26.64
C LEU A 145 4.53 19.49 25.90
N PHE A 146 3.74 20.15 25.05
CA PHE A 146 4.23 21.23 24.19
C PHE A 146 3.61 22.59 24.53
N THR A 147 4.47 23.61 24.67
CA THR A 147 4.07 25.01 24.90
C THR A 147 3.80 25.76 23.59
N ALA A 148 4.51 25.42 22.51
CA ALA A 148 4.38 26.05 21.21
C ALA A 148 3.58 25.17 20.24
N PRO A 149 2.46 25.64 19.64
CA PRO A 149 1.63 24.84 18.75
C PRO A 149 2.40 24.30 17.54
N SER A 150 3.08 25.18 16.80
CA SER A 150 3.83 24.81 15.59
C SER A 150 4.98 23.83 15.88
N GLY A 151 5.71 24.04 16.98
CA GLY A 151 6.77 23.15 17.40
C GLY A 151 6.28 21.76 17.79
N GLY A 152 5.11 21.66 18.43
CA GLY A 152 4.47 20.39 18.77
C GLY A 152 4.05 19.60 17.52
N TYR A 153 3.41 20.27 16.56
CA TYR A 153 3.04 19.67 15.27
C TYR A 153 4.24 19.07 14.54
N SER A 154 5.29 19.87 14.32
CA SER A 154 6.44 19.40 13.54
C SER A 154 7.14 18.22 14.21
N LYS A 155 7.28 18.23 15.55
CA LYS A 155 7.90 17.12 16.29
C LYS A 155 7.08 15.84 16.20
N LEU A 156 5.75 15.93 16.37
CA LEU A 156 4.86 14.76 16.29
C LEU A 156 4.77 14.21 14.87
N ALA A 157 4.68 15.08 13.86
CA ALA A 157 4.70 14.67 12.46
C ALA A 157 6.00 13.93 12.12
N LEU A 158 7.16 14.45 12.56
CA LEU A 158 8.44 13.77 12.37
C LEU A 158 8.45 12.39 13.05
N ILE A 159 8.05 12.29 14.31
CA ILE A 159 8.02 11.01 15.05
C ILE A 159 7.11 10.00 14.35
N ASN A 160 5.92 10.42 13.90
CA ASN A 160 4.98 9.54 13.21
C ASN A 160 5.57 9.03 11.89
N VAL A 161 6.15 9.90 11.07
CA VAL A 161 6.78 9.50 9.80
C VAL A 161 7.96 8.56 10.03
N PHE A 162 8.81 8.82 11.03
CA PHE A 162 9.91 7.90 11.36
C PHE A 162 9.43 6.53 11.80
N LEU A 163 8.36 6.48 12.60
CA LEU A 163 7.73 5.23 13.02
C LEU A 163 7.19 4.45 11.81
N GLU A 164 6.55 5.13 10.86
CA GLU A 164 6.03 4.53 9.64
C GLU A 164 7.13 3.98 8.74
N ILE A 165 8.22 4.72 8.52
CA ILE A 165 9.36 4.23 7.72
C ILE A 165 9.96 2.98 8.37
N ARG A 166 10.11 2.98 9.69
CA ARG A 166 10.61 1.82 10.44
C ARG A 166 9.66 0.62 10.33
N ALA A 167 8.35 0.85 10.46
CA ALA A 167 7.34 -0.19 10.34
C ALA A 167 7.26 -0.76 8.92
N ALA A 168 7.32 0.10 7.90
CA ALA A 168 7.36 -0.31 6.50
C ALA A 168 8.60 -1.17 6.20
N GLY A 169 9.78 -0.76 6.69
CA GLY A 169 11.02 -1.53 6.55
C GLY A 169 10.94 -2.91 7.20
N HIS A 170 10.37 -2.99 8.41
CA HIS A 170 10.17 -4.26 9.11
C HIS A 170 9.18 -5.18 8.38
N ASN A 171 8.07 -4.63 7.87
CA ASN A 171 7.05 -5.40 7.15
C ASN A 171 7.59 -5.95 5.82
N GLN A 172 8.35 -5.13 5.07
CA GLN A 172 9.03 -5.56 3.84
C GLN A 172 10.08 -6.64 4.11
N TYR A 173 10.82 -6.52 5.21
CA TYR A 173 11.78 -7.54 5.63
C TYR A 173 11.08 -8.87 5.95
N SER A 174 9.97 -8.84 6.70
CA SER A 174 9.17 -10.01 7.03
C SER A 174 8.61 -10.70 5.77
N ALA A 175 8.07 -9.93 4.82
CA ALA A 175 7.54 -10.46 3.56
C ALA A 175 8.64 -11.13 2.70
N LYS A 176 9.83 -10.53 2.62
CA LYS A 176 10.98 -11.14 1.92
C LYS A 176 11.41 -12.44 2.60
N ASN A 177 11.51 -12.45 3.93
CA ASN A 177 11.88 -13.63 4.69
C ASN A 177 10.93 -14.81 4.42
N THR A 178 9.62 -14.58 4.42
CA THR A 178 8.64 -15.62 4.08
C THR A 178 8.80 -16.14 2.65
N ARG A 179 9.09 -15.27 1.68
CA ARG A 179 9.35 -15.70 0.29
C ARG A 179 10.61 -16.57 0.16
N TYR A 180 11.69 -16.26 0.88
CA TYR A 180 12.89 -17.09 0.89
C TYR A 180 12.59 -18.49 1.44
N GLN A 181 11.83 -18.58 2.53
CA GLN A 181 11.48 -19.86 3.14
C GLN A 181 10.60 -20.72 2.22
N VAL A 182 9.62 -20.12 1.55
CA VAL A 182 8.77 -20.84 0.58
C VAL A 182 9.61 -21.33 -0.61
N ASN A 183 10.47 -20.47 -1.17
CA ASN A 183 11.30 -20.85 -2.31
C ASN A 183 12.30 -21.96 -1.93
N GLU A 184 12.87 -21.92 -0.73
CA GLU A 184 13.76 -22.98 -0.23
C GLU A 184 13.03 -24.33 -0.12
N VAL A 185 11.78 -24.33 0.37
CA VAL A 185 10.95 -25.55 0.46
C VAL A 185 10.60 -26.09 -0.93
N VAL A 186 10.26 -25.21 -1.88
CA VAL A 186 9.98 -25.60 -3.27
C VAL A 186 11.22 -26.21 -3.92
N ILE A 187 12.38 -25.54 -3.84
CA ILE A 187 13.66 -26.04 -4.39
C ILE A 187 14.02 -27.41 -3.82
N LYS A 188 13.77 -27.64 -2.51
CA LYS A 188 14.03 -28.95 -1.88
C LYS A 188 13.07 -30.05 -2.35
N ARG A 189 11.83 -29.72 -2.73
CA ARG A 189 10.84 -30.67 -3.23
C ARG A 189 10.93 -30.91 -4.74
N THR A 190 11.60 -30.05 -5.49
CA THR A 190 11.78 -30.22 -6.95
C THR A 190 12.80 -31.34 -7.25
N PRO A 191 12.44 -32.34 -8.09
CA PRO A 191 13.34 -33.41 -8.49
C PRO A 191 14.55 -32.86 -9.27
N SER A 192 15.70 -33.53 -9.14
CA SER A 192 17.01 -33.05 -9.61
C SER A 192 17.05 -32.70 -11.10
N CYS A 193 16.21 -33.32 -11.93
CA CYS A 193 16.13 -33.08 -13.37
C CYS A 193 15.46 -31.73 -13.76
N LEU A 194 14.68 -31.11 -12.87
CA LEU A 194 14.00 -29.81 -13.12
C LEU A 194 14.64 -28.64 -12.35
N ARG A 195 15.73 -28.90 -11.62
CA ARG A 195 16.31 -27.93 -10.70
C ARG A 195 16.98 -26.75 -11.41
N THR A 196 17.48 -26.95 -12.63
CA THR A 196 18.12 -25.89 -13.42
C THR A 196 17.15 -24.80 -13.85
N ASP A 197 15.89 -25.14 -14.18
CA ASP A 197 14.86 -24.15 -14.53
C ASP A 197 14.44 -23.30 -13.32
N VAL A 198 14.22 -23.92 -12.16
CA VAL A 198 13.79 -23.21 -10.94
C VAL A 198 14.87 -22.26 -10.39
N THR A 199 16.15 -22.57 -10.63
CA THR A 199 17.26 -21.72 -10.15
C THR A 199 17.39 -20.43 -10.97
N GLN A 200 16.88 -20.43 -12.21
CA GLN A 200 16.95 -19.27 -13.11
C GLN A 200 15.91 -18.19 -12.76
N ASP A 201 14.75 -18.58 -12.24
CA ASP A 201 13.73 -17.66 -11.72
C ASP A 201 14.07 -17.08 -10.33
N ALA A 202 15.01 -17.67 -9.60
CA ALA A 202 15.36 -17.31 -8.24
C ALA A 202 16.49 -16.26 -8.11
N LYS A 203 17.15 -15.86 -9.21
CA LYS A 203 18.23 -14.87 -9.17
C LYS A 203 17.70 -13.46 -9.46
N PRO A 204 17.65 -12.54 -8.47
CA PRO A 204 17.37 -11.14 -8.74
C PRO A 204 18.64 -10.48 -9.29
N GLY A 205 18.61 -10.10 -10.57
CA GLY A 205 19.48 -9.09 -11.16
C GLY A 205 20.99 -9.27 -10.93
N GLU A 206 21.60 -10.26 -11.59
CA GLU A 206 22.99 -10.09 -12.02
C GLU A 206 22.98 -9.60 -13.46
N THR A 207 23.42 -8.35 -13.64
CA THR A 207 23.90 -7.80 -14.90
C THR A 207 24.67 -8.86 -15.65
N GLN A 208 24.23 -9.20 -16.87
CA GLN A 208 24.99 -10.06 -17.76
C GLN A 208 26.34 -9.40 -18.05
N VAL A 209 27.40 -9.83 -17.36
CA VAL A 209 28.77 -9.66 -17.83
C VAL A 209 28.98 -10.73 -18.91
N PRO A 210 29.28 -10.36 -20.16
CA PRO A 210 29.53 -11.36 -21.19
C PRO A 210 30.80 -12.14 -20.81
N SER A 211 30.65 -13.45 -20.64
CA SER A 211 31.78 -14.34 -20.40
C SER A 211 32.56 -14.53 -21.70
N GLU A 212 33.71 -13.87 -21.82
CA GLU A 212 34.76 -14.31 -22.73
C GLU A 212 35.19 -15.73 -22.33
N ARG A 213 34.87 -16.72 -23.18
CA ARG A 213 35.62 -17.97 -23.23
C ARG A 213 35.43 -18.70 -24.55
N GLY A 214 36.52 -18.79 -25.31
CA GLY A 214 36.84 -19.98 -26.11
C GLY A 214 36.42 -19.95 -27.57
N ARG A 215 37.21 -19.28 -28.42
CA ARG A 215 37.36 -19.69 -29.81
C ARG A 215 38.79 -20.19 -30.00
N HIS A 216 38.99 -21.49 -29.79
CA HIS A 216 40.19 -22.20 -30.23
C HIS A 216 39.95 -22.79 -31.61
N GLN A 217 41.02 -22.78 -32.40
CA GLN A 217 41.26 -23.54 -33.63
C GLN A 217 40.62 -23.07 -34.94
N ALA A 218 41.44 -22.47 -35.80
CA ALA A 218 41.63 -22.95 -37.17
C ALA A 218 43.03 -22.50 -37.65
N ASP A 219 43.93 -23.46 -37.88
CA ASP A 219 45.13 -23.26 -38.72
C ASP A 219 44.70 -22.94 -40.16
N PRO A 220 45.58 -22.30 -40.95
CA PRO A 220 46.11 -23.08 -42.07
C PRO A 220 47.61 -22.84 -42.36
N ILE A 221 48.23 -23.94 -42.80
CA ILE A 221 49.47 -23.99 -43.59
C ILE A 221 49.30 -23.19 -44.88
N LEU A 222 50.14 -22.19 -45.15
CA LEU A 222 50.87 -22.01 -46.42
C LEU A 222 51.80 -20.77 -46.37
N SER A 223 53.11 -21.01 -46.46
CA SER A 223 54.13 -20.30 -47.28
C SER A 223 55.51 -20.49 -46.68
#